data_AF-A0A7J9Q2E3-F1
#
_entry.id   AF-A0A7J9Q2E3-F1
#
_cell.length_a   1.000
_cell.length_b   1.000
_cell.length_c   1.000
_cell.angle_alpha   90.00
_cell.angle_beta   90.00
_cell.angle_gamma   90.00
#
_symmetry.space_group_name_H-M   'P 1'
#
loop_
_entity.id
_entity.type
_entity.pdbx_description
1 polymer ?
#
loop_
_entity_poly.entity_id
_entity_poly.type
_entity_poly.pdbx_seq_one_letter_code
_entity_poly.pdbx_strand_id
1 'polypeptide(L)'
;MLTEISELIGMEVYTDKGIALGNVDDLIVETENQKVDGLFIGNPNPLLVEHSKAVSVPFRWIGNVGDIIILKYFPKFVQTGATPERIPKVRKLTEEIKHFAHSAEEKIMHAEHSAAEKLKGKKLSDEIQEI
;
A
#
# COMPACT_ATOMS: atom_id res chain seq x y z
N MET A 1 -19.30 30.96 9.75
CA MET A 1 -18.38 30.89 8.60
C MET A 1 -18.53 29.49 8.02
N LEU A 2 -18.81 29.37 6.72
CA LEU A 2 -18.83 28.09 6.03
C LEU A 2 -17.42 27.89 5.48
N THR A 3 -16.63 27.02 6.10
CA THR A 3 -15.31 26.64 5.59
C THR A 3 -15.50 25.52 4.59
N GLU A 4 -14.91 25.62 3.41
CA GLU A 4 -14.97 24.52 2.45
C GLU A 4 -14.13 23.36 2.98
N ILE A 5 -14.71 22.16 2.94
CA ILE A 5 -14.07 20.94 3.46
C ILE A 5 -12.71 20.72 2.77
N SER A 6 -12.59 21.05 1.49
CA SER A 6 -11.36 20.96 0.71
C SER A 6 -10.23 21.86 1.22
N GLU A 7 -10.52 22.94 1.94
CA GLU A 7 -9.51 23.86 2.50
C GLU A 7 -8.74 23.24 3.66
N LEU A 8 -9.24 22.15 4.25
CA LEU A 8 -8.56 21.47 5.36
C LEU A 8 -7.38 20.62 4.90
N ILE A 9 -7.34 20.23 3.62
CA ILE A 9 -6.27 19.40 3.07
C ILE A 9 -4.97 20.22 2.99
N GLY A 10 -3.87 19.65 3.46
CA GLY A 10 -2.55 20.28 3.54
C GLY A 10 -2.32 21.06 4.84
N MET A 11 -3.35 21.35 5.62
CA MET A 11 -3.21 22.10 6.87
C MET A 11 -2.33 21.36 7.88
N GLU A 12 -1.49 22.11 8.60
CA GLU A 12 -0.71 21.57 9.70
C GLU A 12 -1.58 21.33 10.93
N VAL A 13 -1.39 20.18 11.56
CA VAL A 13 -2.14 19.75 12.75
C VAL A 13 -1.20 19.71 13.95
N TYR A 14 -1.60 20.38 15.02
CA TYR A 14 -0.88 20.44 16.29
C TYR A 14 -1.72 19.88 17.44
N THR A 15 -1.06 19.23 18.39
CA THR A 15 -1.70 18.78 19.64
C THR A 15 -2.01 19.96 20.57
N ASP A 16 -2.78 19.72 21.64
CA ASP A 16 -3.05 20.69 22.72
C ASP A 16 -1.79 21.19 23.44
N LYS A 17 -0.67 20.48 23.27
CA LYS A 17 0.65 20.82 23.81
C LYS A 17 1.55 21.55 22.82
N GLY A 18 1.04 21.91 21.63
CA GLY A 18 1.81 22.57 20.59
C GLY A 18 2.84 21.67 19.90
N ILE A 19 2.70 20.34 20.00
CA ILE A 19 3.54 19.39 19.25
C ILE A 19 2.90 19.14 17.89
N ALA A 20 3.66 19.34 16.80
CA ALA A 20 3.22 19.04 15.44
C ALA A 20 2.92 17.54 15.31
N LEU A 21 1.72 17.21 14.85
CA LEU A 21 1.32 15.86 14.49
C LEU A 21 1.64 15.56 13.03
N GLY A 22 1.43 16.50 12.11
CA GLY A 22 1.64 16.30 10.67
C GLY A 22 0.68 17.17 9.85
N ASN A 23 0.54 16.87 8.57
CA ASN A 23 -0.39 17.54 7.67
C ASN A 23 -1.62 16.68 7.39
N VAL A 24 -2.75 17.32 7.13
CA VAL A 24 -3.96 16.64 6.64
C VAL A 24 -3.73 16.20 5.20
N ASP A 25 -3.64 14.90 4.97
CA ASP A 25 -3.49 14.34 3.62
C ASP A 25 -4.86 14.14 2.96
N ASP A 26 -5.87 13.76 3.74
CA ASP A 26 -7.24 13.55 3.26
C ASP A 26 -8.26 13.66 4.40
N LEU A 27 -9.55 13.54 4.08
CA LEU A 27 -10.67 13.63 5.01
C LEU A 27 -11.51 12.37 4.95
N ILE A 28 -11.92 11.90 6.12
CA ILE A 28 -12.82 10.77 6.28
C ILE A 28 -14.22 11.33 6.40
N VAL A 29 -15.08 10.98 5.43
CA VAL A 29 -16.43 11.54 5.30
C VAL A 29 -17.46 10.42 5.43
N GLU A 30 -18.52 10.69 6.18
CA GLU A 30 -19.72 9.87 6.26
C GLU A 30 -20.70 10.31 5.16
N THR A 31 -20.97 9.42 4.21
CA THR A 31 -21.77 9.73 3.02
C THR A 31 -23.25 9.98 3.32
N GLU A 32 -23.82 9.27 4.30
CA GLU A 32 -25.27 9.37 4.60
C GLU A 32 -25.65 10.72 5.21
N ASN A 33 -24.86 11.21 6.17
CA ASN A 33 -25.10 12.47 6.86
C ASN A 33 -24.32 13.65 6.28
N GLN A 34 -23.55 13.43 5.20
CA GLN A 34 -22.68 14.42 4.56
C GLN A 34 -21.77 15.14 5.57
N LYS A 35 -21.15 14.38 6.48
CA LYS A 35 -20.38 14.90 7.60
C LYS A 35 -18.95 14.41 7.58
N VAL A 36 -18.01 15.28 7.94
CA VAL A 36 -16.61 14.88 8.19
C VAL A 36 -16.53 14.13 9.52
N ASP A 37 -16.12 12.86 9.47
CA ASP A 37 -15.89 12.03 10.66
C ASP A 37 -14.47 12.19 11.21
N GLY A 38 -13.49 12.46 10.34
CA GLY A 38 -12.10 12.68 10.78
C GLY A 38 -11.15 13.20 9.71
N LEU A 39 -9.95 13.55 10.17
CA LEU A 39 -8.79 13.90 9.35
C LEU A 39 -7.92 12.66 9.16
N PHE A 40 -7.30 12.53 7.99
CA PHE A 40 -6.31 11.50 7.72
C PHE A 40 -4.92 12.14 7.65
N ILE A 41 -3.98 11.61 8.45
CA ILE A 41 -2.58 12.05 8.50
C ILE A 41 -1.73 10.87 8.03
N GLY A 42 -1.14 10.94 6.83
CA GLY A 42 -0.40 9.82 6.26
C GLY A 42 1.01 9.68 6.81
N ASN A 43 1.68 10.79 7.14
CA ASN A 43 3.03 10.80 7.72
C ASN A 43 3.07 11.57 9.06
N PRO A 44 2.53 11.00 10.14
CA PRO A 44 2.54 11.66 11.44
C PRO A 44 3.91 11.66 12.10
N ASN A 45 4.07 12.57 13.06
CA ASN A 45 5.27 12.71 13.87
C ASN A 45 5.62 11.40 14.60
N PRO A 46 6.83 10.84 14.41
CA PRO A 46 7.24 9.57 15.01
C PRO A 46 7.32 9.61 16.55
N LEU A 47 7.39 10.81 17.15
CA LEU A 47 7.35 10.98 18.61
C LEU A 47 5.95 10.76 19.19
N LEU A 48 4.91 10.89 18.36
CA LEU A 48 3.50 10.77 18.76
C LEU A 48 2.87 9.47 18.25
N VAL A 49 3.37 8.94 17.13
CA VAL A 49 2.83 7.75 16.49
C VAL A 49 3.96 6.79 16.11
N GLU A 50 3.80 5.53 16.47
CA GLU A 50 4.79 4.50 16.20
C GLU A 50 5.08 4.33 14.70
N HIS A 51 6.38 4.35 14.35
CA HIS A 51 6.88 4.22 12.96
C HIS A 51 6.27 5.20 11.96
N SER A 52 5.73 6.35 12.41
CA SER A 52 5.01 7.29 11.54
C SER A 52 3.94 6.61 10.68
N LYS A 53 3.27 5.58 11.21
CA LYS A 53 2.16 4.96 10.46
C LYS A 53 1.00 5.93 10.38
N ALA A 54 0.34 5.94 9.24
CA ALA A 54 -0.83 6.78 9.01
C ALA A 54 -1.89 6.61 10.11
N VAL A 55 -2.52 7.72 10.51
CA VAL A 55 -3.56 7.74 11.55
C VAL A 55 -4.77 8.53 11.10
N SER A 56 -5.94 8.10 11.57
CA SER A 56 -7.16 8.90 11.52
C SER A 56 -7.34 9.67 12.83
N VAL A 57 -7.59 10.97 12.72
CA VAL A 57 -7.90 11.85 13.84
C VAL A 57 -9.39 12.18 13.78
N PRO A 58 -10.20 11.71 14.73
CA PRO A 58 -11.62 12.02 14.73
C PRO A 58 -11.87 13.53 14.75
N PHE A 59 -12.84 14.01 13.98
CA PHE A 59 -13.17 15.43 13.89
C PHE A 59 -13.56 16.00 15.26
N ARG A 60 -14.15 15.15 16.13
CA ARG A 60 -14.47 15.50 17.51
C ARG A 60 -13.26 15.85 18.38
N TRP A 61 -12.03 15.52 17.98
CA TRP A 61 -10.80 15.86 18.69
C TRP A 61 -10.22 17.22 18.27
N ILE A 62 -10.79 17.84 17.23
CA ILE A 62 -10.42 19.19 16.83
C ILE A 62 -10.97 20.18 17.85
N GLY A 63 -10.11 21.12 18.26
CA GLY A 63 -10.47 22.24 19.13
C GLY A 63 -10.69 23.52 18.33
N ASN A 64 -9.73 23.86 17.47
CA ASN A 64 -9.77 25.09 16.66
C ASN A 64 -9.27 24.82 15.23
N VAL A 65 -9.83 25.56 14.28
CA VAL A 65 -9.43 25.59 12.86
C VAL A 65 -9.27 27.06 12.46
N GLY A 66 -8.12 27.40 11.89
CA GLY A 66 -7.77 28.73 11.39
C GLY A 66 -6.71 28.58 10.30
N ASP A 67 -5.54 29.20 10.48
CA ASP A 67 -4.37 28.94 9.61
C ASP A 67 -3.75 27.55 9.84
N ILE A 68 -3.94 27.02 11.06
CA ILE A 68 -3.55 25.68 11.48
C ILE A 68 -4.71 25.00 12.20
N ILE A 69 -4.61 23.68 12.37
CA ILE A 69 -5.56 22.89 13.15
C ILE A 69 -4.95 22.58 14.52
N ILE A 70 -5.68 22.91 15.59
CA ILE A 70 -5.30 22.57 16.96
C ILE A 70 -6.25 21.51 17.50
N LEU A 71 -5.69 20.38 17.93
CA LEU A 71 -6.44 19.32 18.61
C LEU A 71 -6.65 19.69 20.07
N LYS A 72 -7.86 19.45 20.59
CA LYS A 72 -8.14 19.55 22.03
C LYS A 72 -7.73 18.31 22.81
N TYR A 73 -7.49 17.20 22.11
CA TYR A 73 -7.03 15.95 22.69
C TYR A 73 -6.26 15.14 21.66
N PHE A 74 -5.09 14.66 22.06
CA PHE A 74 -4.38 13.59 21.37
C PHE A 74 -3.71 12.68 22.42
N PRO A 75 -3.75 11.36 22.26
CA PRO A 75 -3.04 10.44 23.16
C PRO A 75 -1.56 10.78 23.25
N LYS A 76 -0.91 10.48 24.39
CA LYS A 76 0.54 10.72 24.55
C LYS A 76 1.38 10.02 23.48
N PHE A 77 0.98 8.80 23.11
CA PHE A 77 1.61 8.00 22.07
C PHE A 77 0.61 6.99 21.52
N VAL A 78 0.62 6.76 20.21
CA VAL A 78 -0.24 5.79 19.52
C VAL A 78 0.60 4.60 19.06
N GLN A 79 0.36 3.44 19.66
CA GLN A 79 0.90 2.16 19.19
C GLN A 79 0.04 1.61 18.05
N THR A 80 0.68 1.16 16.99
CA THR A 80 0.00 0.75 15.77
C THR A 80 0.06 -0.76 15.65
N GLY A 81 -0.98 -1.43 16.17
CA GLY A 81 -1.10 -2.90 16.15
C GLY A 81 -1.20 -3.52 14.76
N ALA A 82 -1.25 -2.72 13.69
CA ALA A 82 -1.22 -3.20 12.31
C ALA A 82 0.20 -3.26 11.79
N THR A 83 0.77 -4.46 11.70
CA THR A 83 1.93 -4.77 10.85
C THR A 83 1.73 -4.13 9.46
N PRO A 84 2.78 -3.63 8.77
CA PRO A 84 2.69 -3.04 7.41
C PRO A 84 2.14 -3.96 6.31
N GLU A 85 1.55 -5.09 6.68
CA GLU A 85 1.07 -6.18 5.84
C GLU A 85 -0.26 -5.88 5.12
N ARG A 86 -0.63 -4.59 4.99
CA ARG A 86 -1.69 -4.14 4.05
C ARG A 86 -1.21 -3.99 2.60
N ILE A 87 -0.10 -4.62 2.25
CA ILE A 87 0.15 -5.10 0.88
C ILE A 87 0.23 -6.65 0.84
N PRO A 88 -0.79 -7.39 1.32
CA PRO A 88 -0.74 -8.86 1.31
C PRO A 88 -0.96 -9.39 -0.11
N LYS A 89 -1.58 -8.59 -1.00
CA LYS A 89 -1.87 -8.99 -2.38
C LYS A 89 -0.63 -8.96 -3.28
N VAL A 90 0.28 -8.00 -3.10
CA VAL A 90 1.46 -7.88 -3.98
C VAL A 90 2.49 -8.97 -3.69
N ARG A 91 2.73 -9.33 -2.42
CA ARG A 91 3.66 -10.43 -2.09
C ARG A 91 3.17 -11.77 -2.62
N LYS A 92 1.90 -12.12 -2.35
CA LYS A 92 1.27 -13.34 -2.89
C LYS A 92 1.31 -13.38 -4.41
N LEU A 93 0.97 -12.26 -5.06
CA LEU A 93 1.04 -12.13 -6.52
C LEU A 93 2.47 -12.29 -7.05
N THR A 94 3.48 -11.75 -6.36
CA THR A 94 4.89 -11.86 -6.78
C THR A 94 5.40 -13.29 -6.66
N GLU A 95 5.00 -14.02 -5.62
CA GLU A 95 5.37 -15.43 -5.42
C GLU A 95 4.69 -16.34 -6.46
N GLU A 96 3.42 -16.10 -6.77
CA GLU A 96 2.69 -16.81 -7.84
C GLU A 96 3.32 -16.57 -9.22
N ILE A 97 3.68 -15.32 -9.55
CA ILE A 97 4.35 -14.98 -10.80
C ILE A 97 5.71 -15.68 -10.92
N LYS A 98 6.50 -15.73 -9.84
CA LYS A 98 7.81 -16.40 -9.83
C LYS A 98 7.69 -17.92 -10.05
N HIS A 99 6.73 -18.57 -9.41
CA HIS A 99 6.51 -20.01 -9.60
C HIS A 99 6.03 -20.33 -11.02
N PHE A 100 5.15 -19.49 -11.58
CA PHE A 100 4.67 -19.66 -12.95
C PHE A 100 5.80 -19.51 -13.97
N ALA A 101 6.69 -18.51 -13.80
CA ALA A 101 7.85 -18.31 -14.66
C ALA A 101 8.79 -19.53 -14.65
N HIS A 102 9.15 -20.04 -13.45
CA HIS A 102 10.05 -21.18 -13.32
C HIS A 102 9.46 -22.48 -13.92
N SER A 103 8.14 -22.69 -13.78
CA SER A 103 7.48 -23.86 -14.39
C SER A 103 7.41 -23.76 -15.91
N ALA A 104 7.26 -22.56 -16.47
CA ALA A 104 7.26 -22.35 -17.91
C ALA A 104 8.66 -22.60 -18.50
N GLU A 105 9.70 -22.09 -17.86
CA GLU A 105 11.10 -22.30 -18.28
C GLU A 105 11.48 -23.79 -18.32
N GLU A 106 11.10 -24.54 -17.28
CA GLU A 106 11.36 -25.99 -17.20
C GLU A 106 10.64 -26.76 -18.32
N LYS A 107 9.38 -26.42 -18.60
CA LYS A 107 8.60 -27.04 -19.69
C LYS A 107 9.16 -26.73 -21.08
N ILE A 108 9.64 -25.51 -21.30
CA ILE A 108 10.28 -25.10 -22.56
C ILE A 108 11.57 -25.89 -22.77
N MET A 109 12.43 -26.00 -21.75
CA MET A 109 13.67 -26.78 -21.84
C MET A 109 13.41 -28.26 -22.15
N HIS A 110 12.42 -28.89 -21.52
CA HIS A 110 12.08 -30.29 -21.81
C HIS A 110 11.50 -30.48 -23.22
N ALA A 111 10.70 -29.52 -23.70
CA ALA A 111 10.16 -29.56 -25.06
C ALA A 111 11.27 -29.42 -26.11
N GLU A 112 12.24 -28.52 -25.89
CA GLU A 112 13.41 -28.35 -26.76
C GLU A 112 14.29 -29.61 -26.79
N HIS A 113 14.57 -30.21 -25.63
CA HIS A 113 15.39 -31.43 -25.57
C HIS A 113 14.69 -32.61 -26.27
N SER A 114 13.37 -32.76 -26.09
CA SER A 114 12.60 -33.82 -26.75
C SER A 114 12.47 -33.60 -28.27
N ALA A 115 12.34 -32.35 -28.73
CA ALA A 115 12.30 -32.02 -30.15
C ALA A 115 13.65 -32.28 -30.84
N ALA A 116 14.77 -31.91 -30.19
CA ALA A 116 16.11 -32.18 -30.69
C ALA A 116 16.39 -33.68 -30.82
N GLU A 117 15.91 -34.49 -29.86
CA GLU A 117 16.05 -35.95 -29.89
C GLU A 117 15.22 -36.58 -31.03
N LYS A 118 13.99 -36.10 -31.26
CA LYS A 118 13.15 -36.52 -32.40
C LYS A 118 13.76 -36.13 -33.75
N LEU A 119 14.36 -34.95 -33.86
CA LEU A 119 15.04 -34.48 -35.09
C LEU A 119 16.29 -35.32 -35.40
N LYS A 120 17.05 -35.71 -34.36
CA LYS A 120 18.24 -36.55 -34.51
C LYS A 120 17.88 -37.99 -34.90
N GLY A 121 16.82 -38.54 -34.32
CA GLY A 121 16.30 -39.87 -34.70
C GLY A 121 15.77 -39.91 -36.14
N LYS A 122 15.11 -38.84 -36.61
CA LYS A 122 14.59 -38.75 -37.98
C LYS A 122 15.71 -38.63 -39.03
N LYS A 123 16.77 -37.86 -38.76
CA LYS A 123 17.95 -37.79 -39.65
C LYS A 123 18.65 -39.15 -39.81
N LEU A 124 18.77 -39.92 -38.71
CA LEU A 124 19.43 -41.23 -38.74
C LEU A 124 18.58 -42.29 -39.47
N SER A 125 17.24 -42.20 -39.40
CA SER A 125 16.36 -43.08 -40.17
C SER A 125 16.34 -42.75 -41.66
N ASP A 126 16.43 -41.47 -42.02
CA ASP A 126 16.47 -41.03 -43.42
C ASP A 126 17.80 -41.47 -44.09
N GLU A 127 18.93 -41.42 -43.37
CA GLU A 127 20.25 -41.89 -43.85
C GLU A 127 20.33 -43.42 -44.07
N ILE A 128 19.57 -44.21 -43.31
CA ILE A 128 19.56 -45.68 -43.44
C ILE A 128 18.65 -46.13 -44.60
N GLN A 129 17.66 -45.33 -45.02
CA GLN A 129 16.82 -45.64 -46.17
C GLN A 129 17.43 -45.26 -47.54
N GLU A 130 18.55 -44.52 -47.55
CA GLU A 130 19.25 -44.09 -48.77
C GLU A 130 20.44 -45.00 -49.18
N ILE A 131 20.62 -46.15 -48.50
CA ILE A 131 21.60 -47.22 -48.83
C ILE A 131 20.85 -48.48 -49.27
#